data_AF-V2UZT5-F1
#
_entry.id   AF-V2UZT5-F1
#
_cell.length_a   1.000
_cell.length_b   1.000
_cell.length_c   1.000
_cell.angle_alpha   90.00
_cell.angle_beta   90.00
_cell.angle_gamma   90.00
#
_symmetry.space_group_name_H-M   'P 1'
#
loop_
_entity.id
_entity.type
_entity.pdbx_description
1 polymer ?
#
loop_
_entity_poly.entity_id
_entity_poly.type
_entity_poly.pdbx_seq_one_letter_code
_entity_poly.pdbx_strand_id
1 'polypeptide(L)'
;MFEFIRFCCIGLCAAATHYAIALTLYQHYNKPLSLSNLIAFCIALWVSYFGHKLFTFRTASEHTSHTFLKFVIVASLGFLFNEGFLLLSHKFFATLPIQILIATAIIFTAVLTFFLNKFFTFKTME
;
A
#
# COMPACT_ATOMS: atom_id res chain seq x y z
N MET A 1 1.15 21.80 7.33
CA MET A 1 0.17 20.93 8.00
C MET A 1 -0.87 20.34 7.05
N PHE A 2 -1.48 21.13 6.15
CA PHE A 2 -2.48 20.62 5.20
C PHE A 2 -1.98 19.57 4.19
N GLU A 3 -0.71 19.64 3.78
CA GLU A 3 -0.12 18.68 2.83
C GLU A 3 0.00 17.28 3.42
N PHE A 4 0.34 17.17 4.71
CA PHE A 4 0.40 15.89 5.43
C PHE A 4 -0.99 15.23 5.53
N ILE A 5 -2.02 16.02 5.81
CA ILE A 5 -3.42 15.53 5.88
C ILE A 5 -3.87 15.04 4.50
N ARG A 6 -3.59 15.79 3.43
CA ARG A 6 -3.87 15.36 2.05
C ARG A 6 -3.11 14.08 1.70
N PHE A 7 -1.85 13.99 2.11
CA PHE A 7 -1.02 12.80 1.91
C PHE A 7 -1.63 11.57 2.58
N CYS A 8 -1.99 11.66 3.86
CA CYS A 8 -2.66 10.59 4.59
C CYS A 8 -4.01 10.21 3.96
N CYS A 9 -4.80 11.20 3.51
CA CYS A 9 -6.10 10.97 2.90
C CYS A 9 -5.97 10.20 1.57
N ILE A 10 -5.01 10.58 0.72
CA ILE A 10 -4.74 9.87 -0.54
C ILE A 10 -4.22 8.45 -0.27
N GLY A 11 -3.34 8.28 0.71
CA GLY A 11 -2.86 6.97 1.15
C GLY A 11 -3.99 6.06 1.64
N LEU A 12 -4.94 6.60 2.42
CA LEU A 12 -6.14 5.90 2.86
C LEU A 12 -7.03 5.50 1.68
N CYS A 13 -7.25 6.39 0.71
CA CYS A 13 -8.01 6.07 -0.50
C CYS A 13 -7.34 4.95 -1.32
N ALA A 14 -6.02 4.99 -1.45
CA ALA A 14 -5.25 3.95 -2.14
C ALA A 14 -5.36 2.60 -1.41
N ALA A 15 -5.22 2.57 -0.09
CA ALA A 15 -5.38 1.36 0.72
C ALA A 15 -6.81 0.80 0.65
N ALA A 16 -7.83 1.66 0.69
CA ALA A 16 -9.23 1.27 0.52
C ALA A 16 -9.48 0.67 -0.87
N THR A 17 -8.89 1.27 -1.91
CA THR A 17 -8.96 0.75 -3.29
C THR A 17 -8.29 -0.62 -3.40
N HIS A 18 -7.10 -0.78 -2.82
CA HIS A 18 -6.41 -2.07 -2.76
C HIS A 18 -7.31 -3.13 -2.14
N TYR A 19 -7.83 -2.87 -0.93
CA TYR A 19 -8.69 -3.80 -0.23
C TYR A 19 -9.92 -4.20 -1.05
N ALA A 20 -10.63 -3.22 -1.61
CA ALA A 20 -11.83 -3.45 -2.41
C ALA A 20 -11.55 -4.30 -3.65
N ILE A 21 -10.48 -4.01 -4.39
CA ILE A 21 -10.12 -4.75 -5.60
C ILE A 21 -9.62 -6.15 -5.28
N ALA A 22 -8.76 -6.31 -4.27
CA ALA A 22 -8.26 -7.62 -3.86
C ALA A 22 -9.43 -8.53 -3.43
N LEU A 23 -10.36 -8.00 -2.65
CA LEU A 23 -11.54 -8.73 -2.20
C LEU A 23 -12.45 -9.11 -3.37
N THR A 24 -12.71 -8.16 -4.27
CA THR A 24 -13.59 -8.40 -5.43
C THR A 24 -13.01 -9.45 -6.37
N LEU A 25 -11.72 -9.36 -6.70
CA LEU A 25 -11.05 -10.33 -7.57
C LEU A 25 -11.02 -11.74 -6.96
N TYR A 26 -10.79 -11.82 -5.65
CA TYR A 26 -10.77 -13.11 -4.96
C TYR A 26 -12.17 -13.72 -4.87
N GLN A 27 -13.17 -12.96 -4.39
CA GLN A 27 -14.51 -13.49 -4.09
C GLN A 27 -15.42 -13.62 -5.32
N HIS A 28 -15.38 -12.66 -6.25
CA HIS A 28 -16.31 -12.61 -7.38
C HIS A 28 -15.72 -13.22 -8.66
N TYR A 29 -14.40 -13.17 -8.82
CA TYR A 29 -13.72 -13.64 -10.03
C TYR A 29 -12.91 -14.94 -9.81
N ASN A 30 -12.96 -15.53 -8.61
CA ASN A 30 -12.24 -16.76 -8.23
C ASN A 30 -10.75 -16.74 -8.62
N LYS A 31 -10.12 -15.56 -8.62
CA LYS A 31 -8.70 -15.44 -8.93
C LYS A 31 -7.85 -15.89 -7.74
N PRO A 32 -6.64 -16.44 -7.97
CA PRO A 32 -5.71 -16.75 -6.90
C PRO A 32 -5.46 -15.53 -6.01
N LEU A 33 -5.26 -15.76 -4.71
CA LEU A 33 -5.07 -14.68 -3.74
C LEU A 33 -3.86 -13.79 -4.08
N SER A 34 -2.76 -14.40 -4.53
CA SER A 34 -1.56 -13.67 -4.98
C SER A 34 -1.86 -12.74 -6.16
N LEU A 35 -2.48 -13.28 -7.21
CA LEU A 35 -2.82 -12.50 -8.40
C LEU A 35 -3.79 -11.37 -8.08
N SER A 36 -4.78 -11.63 -7.22
CA SER A 36 -5.72 -10.61 -6.76
C SER A 36 -5.02 -9.48 -6.01
N ASN A 37 -4.08 -9.83 -5.13
CA ASN A 37 -3.31 -8.85 -4.35
C ASN A 37 -2.37 -8.02 -5.24
N LEU A 38 -1.72 -8.65 -6.23
CA LEU A 38 -0.85 -7.98 -7.20
C LEU A 38 -1.61 -6.98 -8.06
N ILE A 39 -2.76 -7.37 -8.62
CA ILE A 39 -3.58 -6.47 -9.43
C ILE A 39 -4.10 -5.30 -8.58
N ALA A 40 -4.55 -5.59 -7.36
CA ALA A 40 -5.00 -4.57 -6.42
C ALA A 40 -3.89 -3.56 -6.08
N PHE A 41 -2.67 -4.04 -5.85
CA PHE A 41 -1.51 -3.17 -5.60
C PHE A 41 -1.19 -2.28 -6.80
N CYS A 42 -1.16 -2.83 -8.02
CA CYS A 42 -0.93 -2.04 -9.22
C CYS A 42 -1.95 -0.90 -9.35
N ILE A 43 -3.23 -1.19 -9.13
CA ILE A 43 -4.29 -0.17 -9.23
C ILE A 43 -4.18 0.86 -8.10
N ALA A 44 -3.91 0.41 -6.87
CA ALA A 44 -3.72 1.29 -5.72
C ALA A 44 -2.50 2.21 -5.90
N LEU A 45 -1.42 1.74 -6.51
CA LEU A 45 -0.26 2.53 -6.90
C LEU A 45 -0.65 3.66 -7.86
N TRP A 46 -1.46 3.36 -8.88
CA TRP A 46 -1.96 4.36 -9.81
C TRP A 46 -2.87 5.38 -9.11
N VAL A 47 -3.78 4.94 -8.25
CA VAL A 47 -4.66 5.84 -7.48
C VAL A 47 -3.84 6.77 -6.58
N SER A 48 -2.83 6.23 -5.88
CA SER A 48 -1.92 7.01 -5.05
C SER A 48 -1.15 8.04 -5.89
N TYR A 49 -0.61 7.63 -7.04
CA TYR A 49 0.12 8.50 -7.94
C TYR A 49 -0.74 9.66 -8.46
N PHE A 50 -1.91 9.36 -9.05
CA PHE A 50 -2.81 10.39 -9.56
C PHE A 50 -3.34 11.28 -8.44
N GLY A 51 -3.65 10.72 -7.27
CA GLY A 51 -4.05 11.49 -6.09
C GLY A 51 -2.99 12.50 -5.68
N HIS A 52 -1.74 12.08 -5.52
CA HIS A 52 -0.66 13.00 -5.14
C HIS A 52 -0.34 14.02 -6.24
N LYS A 53 -0.38 13.60 -7.52
CA LYS A 53 -0.15 14.48 -8.68
C LYS A 53 -1.22 15.56 -8.84
N LEU A 54 -2.51 15.20 -8.70
CA LEU A 54 -3.64 16.12 -8.90
C LEU A 54 -3.89 17.01 -7.68
N PHE A 55 -3.75 16.48 -6.46
CA PHE A 55 -4.19 17.15 -5.23
C PHE A 55 -3.06 17.69 -4.34
N THR A 56 -1.86 17.12 -4.41
CA THR A 56 -0.75 17.48 -3.50
C THR A 56 0.30 18.36 -4.19
N PHE A 57 0.73 18.03 -5.41
CA PHE A 57 1.90 18.67 -6.04
C PHE A 57 1.58 19.53 -7.27
N ARG A 58 0.48 20.30 -7.25
CA ARG A 58 0.12 21.18 -8.38
C ARG A 58 1.12 22.33 -8.65
N THR A 59 2.22 22.45 -7.89
CA THR A 59 3.12 23.63 -7.91
C THR A 59 4.64 23.31 -7.94
N ALA A 60 5.09 22.06 -7.89
CA ALA A 60 6.54 21.75 -7.85
C ALA A 60 6.98 20.87 -9.04
N SER A 61 7.32 21.49 -10.17
CA SER A 61 7.60 20.79 -11.44
C SER A 61 9.02 20.29 -11.64
N GLU A 62 9.99 20.50 -10.74
CA GLU A 62 11.41 20.36 -11.13
C GLU A 62 12.20 19.21 -10.45
N HIS A 63 11.69 18.51 -9.41
CA HIS A 63 12.49 17.49 -8.68
C HIS A 63 11.77 16.16 -8.35
N THR A 64 10.61 15.91 -8.95
CA THR A 64 9.66 14.88 -8.47
C THR A 64 10.00 13.44 -8.87
N SER A 65 10.74 13.21 -9.96
CA SER A 65 10.98 11.86 -10.48
C SER A 65 11.86 10.98 -9.59
N HIS A 66 12.88 11.55 -8.93
CA HIS A 66 13.75 10.79 -8.02
C HIS A 66 13.04 10.39 -6.72
N THR A 67 12.17 11.27 -6.20
CA THR A 67 11.35 11.00 -5.01
C THR A 67 10.26 9.98 -5.32
N PHE A 68 9.71 10.01 -6.54
CA PHE A 68 8.75 9.01 -7.01
C PHE A 68 9.36 7.60 -7.09
N LEU A 69 10.56 7.45 -7.66
CA LEU A 69 11.20 6.13 -7.76
C LEU A 69 11.45 5.53 -6.37
N LYS A 70 11.90 6.37 -5.42
CA LYS A 70 12.03 5.97 -4.01
C LYS A 70 10.70 5.56 -3.40
N PHE A 71 9.62 6.30 -3.66
CA PHE A 71 8.28 5.94 -3.20
C PHE A 71 7.81 4.60 -3.76
N VAL A 72 7.97 4.36 -5.07
CA VAL A 72 7.60 3.10 -5.71
C VAL A 72 8.42 1.94 -5.16
N ILE A 73 9.72 2.12 -4.91
CA ILE A 73 10.57 1.10 -4.30
C ILE A 73 10.09 0.76 -2.88
N VAL A 74 9.81 1.77 -2.04
CA VAL A 74 9.30 1.56 -0.67
C VAL A 74 7.92 0.91 -0.69
N ALA A 75 7.03 1.35 -1.59
CA ALA A 75 5.70 0.76 -1.76
C ALA A 75 5.79 -0.69 -2.23
N SER A 76 6.71 -1.01 -3.15
CA SER A 76 6.95 -2.36 -3.64
C SER A 76 7.51 -3.27 -2.53
N LEU A 77 8.46 -2.78 -1.74
CA LEU A 77 8.97 -3.52 -0.57
C LEU A 77 7.87 -3.79 0.46
N GLY A 78 7.04 -2.79 0.74
CA GLY A 78 5.85 -2.96 1.59
C GLY A 78 4.89 -4.00 1.01
N PHE A 79 4.66 -3.97 -0.29
CA PHE A 79 3.82 -4.95 -0.98
C PHE A 79 4.38 -6.37 -0.90
N LEU A 80 5.68 -6.59 -1.14
CA LEU A 80 6.30 -7.91 -0.98
C LEU A 80 6.10 -8.44 0.44
N PHE A 81 6.25 -7.56 1.44
CA PHE A 81 5.99 -7.92 2.83
C PHE A 81 4.52 -8.25 3.08
N ASN A 82 3.59 -7.46 2.53
CA ASN A 82 2.16 -7.70 2.59
C ASN A 82 1.77 -9.05 2.00
N GLU A 83 2.24 -9.34 0.79
CA GLU A 83 1.94 -10.59 0.11
C GLU A 83 2.53 -11.79 0.86
N GLY A 84 3.78 -11.68 1.33
CA GLY A 84 4.39 -12.72 2.17
C GLY A 84 3.59 -12.98 3.43
N PHE A 85 3.21 -11.93 4.17
CA PHE A 85 2.41 -12.04 5.38
C PHE A 85 1.01 -12.63 5.10
N LEU A 86 0.35 -12.19 4.02
CA LEU A 86 -0.96 -12.66 3.62
C LEU A 86 -0.95 -14.14 3.26
N LEU A 87 0.01 -14.58 2.43
CA LEU A 87 0.15 -15.99 2.03
C LEU A 87 0.49 -16.88 3.23
N LEU A 88 1.39 -16.42 4.12
CA LEU A 88 1.74 -17.14 5.33
C LEU A 88 0.52 -17.27 6.25
N SER A 89 -0.18 -16.17 6.50
CA SER A 89 -1.39 -16.15 7.33
C SER A 89 -2.49 -17.03 6.74
N HIS A 90 -2.64 -17.06 5.42
CA HIS A 90 -3.64 -17.89 4.74
C HIS A 90 -3.33 -19.38 4.90
N LYS A 91 -2.04 -19.75 4.91
CA LYS A 91 -1.60 -21.12 5.12
C LYS A 91 -1.76 -21.59 6.56
N PHE A 92 -1.44 -20.74 7.55
CA PHE A 92 -1.52 -21.10 8.98
C PHE A 92 -2.93 -20.93 9.57
N PHE A 93 -3.70 -19.97 9.08
CA PHE A 93 -5.03 -19.62 9.59
C PHE A 93 -6.10 -19.79 8.50
N ALA A 94 -6.13 -20.96 7.87
CA ALA A 94 -7.05 -21.27 6.77
C ALA A 94 -8.54 -21.20 7.15
N THR A 95 -8.87 -21.22 8.45
CA THR A 95 -10.25 -21.11 8.96
C THR A 95 -10.75 -19.67 9.07
N LEU A 96 -9.87 -18.68 8.96
CA LEU A 96 -10.27 -17.27 9.06
C LEU A 96 -10.91 -16.78 7.75
N PRO A 97 -11.94 -15.91 7.83
CA PRO A 97 -12.47 -15.24 6.67
C PRO A 97 -11.39 -14.44 5.93
N ILE A 98 -11.34 -14.58 4.61
CA ILE A 98 -10.34 -13.91 3.76
C ILE A 98 -10.34 -12.39 3.94
N GLN A 99 -11.51 -11.78 4.20
CA GLN A 99 -11.67 -10.36 4.45
C GLN A 99 -10.81 -9.88 5.62
N ILE A 100 -10.85 -10.64 6.73
CA ILE A 100 -10.07 -10.35 7.93
C ILE A 100 -8.59 -10.49 7.62
N LEU A 101 -8.22 -11.52 6.85
CA LEU A 101 -6.85 -11.81 6.48
C LEU A 101 -6.21 -10.71 5.60
N ILE A 102 -6.94 -10.22 4.60
CA ILE A 102 -6.49 -9.12 3.75
C ILE A 102 -6.38 -7.82 4.59
N ALA A 103 -7.37 -7.54 5.43
CA ALA A 103 -7.36 -6.34 6.28
C ALA A 103 -6.18 -6.35 7.27
N THR A 104 -5.95 -7.46 7.97
CA THR A 104 -4.84 -7.59 8.93
C THR A 104 -3.49 -7.51 8.22
N ALA A 105 -3.34 -8.11 7.04
CA ALA A 105 -2.13 -7.99 6.25
C ALA A 105 -1.85 -6.53 5.88
N ILE A 106 -2.85 -5.78 5.39
CA ILE A 106 -2.68 -4.36 5.04
C ILE A 106 -2.28 -3.54 6.25
N ILE A 107 -2.95 -3.71 7.40
CA ILE A 107 -2.63 -2.97 8.63
C ILE A 107 -1.22 -3.31 9.12
N PHE A 108 -0.88 -4.60 9.17
CA PHE A 108 0.42 -5.04 9.66
C PHE A 108 1.56 -4.53 8.78
N THR A 109 1.39 -4.60 7.45
CA THR A 109 2.33 -3.99 6.50
C THR A 109 2.42 -2.49 6.70
N ALA A 110 1.30 -1.77 6.81
CA ALA A 110 1.32 -0.32 6.98
C ALA A 110 2.08 0.10 8.26
N VAL A 111 1.87 -0.62 9.37
CA VAL A 111 2.58 -0.42 10.63
C VAL A 111 4.09 -0.70 10.46
N LEU A 112 4.46 -1.81 9.83
CA LEU A 112 5.87 -2.13 9.58
C LEU A 112 6.55 -1.14 8.63
N THR A 113 5.90 -0.74 7.55
CA THR A 113 6.40 0.29 6.63
C THR A 113 6.55 1.63 7.36
N PHE A 114 5.64 1.98 8.26
CA PHE A 114 5.79 3.17 9.11
C PHE A 114 7.00 3.05 10.04
N PHE A 115 7.18 1.93 10.73
CA PHE A 115 8.33 1.72 11.61
C PHE A 115 9.65 1.68 10.84
N LEU A 116 9.70 1.04 9.67
CA LEU A 116 10.87 1.05 8.79
C LEU A 116 11.21 2.46 8.33
N ASN A 117 10.24 3.24 7.86
CA ASN A 117 10.49 4.65 7.53
C ASN A 117 10.94 5.45 8.78
N LYS A 118 10.31 5.22 9.94
CA LYS A 118 10.66 5.89 11.20
C LYS A 118 12.10 5.59 11.65
N PHE A 119 12.52 4.32 11.61
CA PHE A 119 13.84 3.90 12.12
C PHE A 119 14.96 3.99 11.08
N PHE A 120 14.64 3.91 9.79
CA PHE A 120 15.65 3.88 8.72
C PHE A 120 15.80 5.25 8.04
N THR A 121 14.73 6.06 7.94
CA THR A 121 14.77 7.36 7.27
C THR A 121 14.99 8.53 8.23
N PHE A 122 14.57 8.42 9.50
CA PHE A 122 14.67 9.53 10.47
C PHE A 122 15.78 9.37 11.52
N LYS A 123 16.72 8.42 11.36
CA LYS A 123 17.84 8.24 12.30
C LYS A 123 19.11 9.03 11.93
N THR A 124 19.03 10.03 11.07
CA THR A 124 20.18 10.90 10.71
C THR A 124 19.87 12.38 10.89
N MET A 125 19.25 12.72 12.02
CA MET A 125 19.16 14.10 12.53
C MET A 125 19.51 14.06 14.03
N GLU A 126 20.69 13.54 14.35
CA GLU A 126 21.39 13.81 15.61
C GLU A 126 22.73 14.47 15.27
#